data_AF-A0AAN1FF67-F1
#
_entry.id   AF-A0AAN1FF67-F1
#
_cell.length_a   1.000
_cell.length_b   1.000
_cell.length_c   1.000
_cell.angle_alpha   90.00
_cell.angle_beta   90.00
_cell.angle_gamma   90.00
#
_symmetry.space_group_name_H-M   'P 1'
#
loop_
_entity.id
_entity.type
_entity.pdbx_description
1 polymer ?
#
loop_
_entity_poly.entity_id
_entity_poly.type
_entity_poly.pdbx_seq_one_letter_code
_entity_poly.pdbx_strand_id
1 'polypeptide(L)'
;MNANLTLKNKAASKANIFFLIGLSISIPASKAGMNAFLYLYVLSSFVLLRANAIDLSKNQWLLLKSSLGVFLIGTILAFFSKGADNDIVVYLQKYFYLLVPLALVITTLDNKKALKWSLASFLLSTLVCLLIDFYQYAFIYNFFRDEPGRLWGQIGYSRWPVVLVTAISIFLLMELNAKDLKAKLLMILLAAFSFFGIILSGTKGGIVATAILGIFYIAIKIRKNWWIAPVMGVLLVILVNSAFFQSTIASRLVVNESITLRILMIDTGLELTESNIKNDVPYFLFGGGIDKPEVPFQKALDKLPSKTLEKLTYQDLQWGHTDLHNSYLDQLLKNGFLFSLCFYAFVIFIAIQAYQALSTVNRYKGLPTLFWGTLASYAIFNCFYSNFSDYAVYSQIYFIALAISLPIALCDKTVNRT
;
A
#
# COMPACT_ATOMS: atom_id res chain seq x y z
N MET A 1 -38.50 -22.27 -7.07
CA MET A 1 -37.11 -21.74 -7.11
C MET A 1 -36.16 -22.94 -6.99
N ASN A 2 -35.38 -23.25 -8.03
CA ASN A 2 -34.69 -24.54 -8.20
C ASN A 2 -33.57 -24.77 -7.17
N ALA A 3 -33.57 -25.91 -6.48
CA ALA A 3 -32.51 -26.32 -5.55
C ALA A 3 -31.10 -26.31 -6.21
N ASN A 4 -31.02 -26.56 -7.51
CA ASN A 4 -29.79 -26.48 -8.30
C ASN A 4 -29.24 -25.04 -8.44
N LEU A 5 -30.09 -24.02 -8.47
CA LEU A 5 -29.66 -22.61 -8.44
C LEU A 5 -29.09 -22.27 -7.07
N THR A 6 -29.73 -22.75 -5.99
CA THR A 6 -29.28 -22.51 -4.61
C THR A 6 -27.93 -23.16 -4.31
N LEU A 7 -27.66 -24.35 -4.86
CA LEU A 7 -26.37 -25.03 -4.71
C LEU A 7 -25.24 -24.34 -5.48
N LYS A 8 -25.49 -23.92 -6.73
CA LYS A 8 -24.51 -23.18 -7.54
C LYS A 8 -24.11 -21.85 -6.88
N ASN A 9 -25.07 -21.14 -6.32
CA ASN A 9 -24.83 -19.86 -5.63
C ASN A 9 -23.98 -20.03 -4.36
N LYS A 10 -24.17 -21.13 -3.61
CA LYS A 10 -23.31 -21.46 -2.45
C LYS A 10 -21.88 -21.83 -2.84
N ALA A 11 -21.69 -22.53 -3.96
CA ALA A 11 -20.36 -22.87 -4.46
C ALA A 11 -19.57 -21.62 -4.88
N ALA A 12 -20.22 -20.69 -5.61
CA ALA A 12 -19.61 -19.42 -6.01
C ALA A 12 -19.18 -18.57 -4.80
N SER A 13 -20.03 -18.47 -3.78
CA SER A 13 -19.71 -17.73 -2.54
C SER A 13 -18.51 -18.33 -1.81
N LYS A 14 -18.48 -19.65 -1.63
CA LYS A 14 -17.34 -20.35 -1.01
C LYS A 14 -16.05 -20.17 -1.80
N ALA A 15 -16.09 -20.29 -3.13
CA ALA A 15 -14.93 -20.10 -3.98
C ALA A 15 -14.38 -18.67 -3.89
N ASN A 16 -15.26 -17.67 -3.94
CA ASN A 16 -14.86 -16.28 -3.82
C ASN A 16 -14.19 -15.97 -2.47
N ILE A 17 -14.74 -16.48 -1.38
CA ILE A 17 -14.15 -16.35 -0.04
C ILE A 17 -12.78 -17.04 0.03
N PHE A 18 -12.65 -18.23 -0.56
CA PHE A 18 -11.37 -18.92 -0.65
C PHE A 18 -10.33 -18.08 -1.39
N PHE A 19 -10.70 -17.47 -2.53
CA PHE A 19 -9.79 -16.59 -3.27
C PHE A 19 -9.45 -15.31 -2.52
N LEU A 20 -10.40 -14.70 -1.79
CA LEU A 20 -10.14 -13.55 -0.91
C LEU A 20 -9.13 -13.89 0.19
N ILE A 21 -9.30 -15.04 0.84
CA ILE A 21 -8.37 -15.54 1.86
C ILE A 21 -6.99 -15.77 1.24
N GLY A 22 -6.92 -16.43 0.08
CA GLY A 22 -5.68 -16.66 -0.65
C GLY A 22 -4.96 -15.36 -1.03
N LEU A 23 -5.70 -14.34 -1.49
CA LEU A 23 -5.15 -13.01 -1.76
C LEU A 23 -4.62 -12.37 -0.48
N SER A 24 -5.39 -12.43 0.61
CA SER A 24 -5.04 -11.82 1.90
C SER A 24 -3.77 -12.43 2.50
N ILE A 25 -3.57 -13.74 2.35
CA ILE A 25 -2.33 -14.45 2.72
C ILE A 25 -1.19 -14.06 1.78
N SER A 26 -1.47 -13.90 0.49
CA SER A 26 -0.43 -13.64 -0.51
C SER A 26 0.17 -12.23 -0.42
N ILE A 27 -0.59 -11.23 0.03
CA ILE A 27 -0.08 -9.83 0.17
C ILE A 27 1.25 -9.78 0.95
N PRO A 28 1.35 -10.33 2.17
CA PRO A 28 2.62 -10.39 2.90
C PRO A 28 3.60 -11.45 2.37
N ALA A 29 3.13 -12.50 1.69
CA ALA A 29 3.91 -13.72 1.47
C ALA A 29 4.48 -13.93 0.05
N SER A 30 3.78 -13.52 -1.02
CA SER A 30 4.16 -13.94 -2.38
C SER A 30 3.62 -13.04 -3.50
N LYS A 31 4.51 -12.61 -4.41
CA LYS A 31 4.16 -11.87 -5.64
C LYS A 31 3.35 -12.72 -6.62
N ALA A 32 3.75 -13.98 -6.81
CA ALA A 32 3.04 -14.90 -7.68
C ALA A 32 1.64 -15.22 -7.11
N GLY A 33 1.57 -15.45 -5.79
CA GLY A 33 0.29 -15.64 -5.09
C GLY A 33 -0.63 -14.43 -5.23
N MET A 34 -0.11 -13.20 -5.09
CA MET A 34 -0.90 -11.98 -5.25
C MET A 34 -1.58 -11.94 -6.61
N ASN A 35 -0.84 -12.17 -7.69
CA ASN A 35 -1.40 -12.22 -9.04
C ASN A 35 -2.45 -13.33 -9.18
N ALA A 36 -2.09 -14.58 -8.86
CA ALA A 36 -2.96 -15.73 -9.05
C ALA A 36 -4.31 -15.56 -8.32
N PHE A 37 -4.27 -15.19 -7.03
CA PHE A 37 -5.48 -15.02 -6.25
C PHE A 37 -6.24 -13.73 -6.57
N LEU A 38 -5.57 -12.67 -7.01
CA LEU A 38 -6.23 -11.40 -7.35
C LEU A 38 -7.19 -11.57 -8.54
N TYR A 39 -6.77 -12.18 -9.64
CA TYR A 39 -7.66 -12.37 -10.80
C TYR A 39 -8.85 -13.25 -10.43
N LEU A 40 -8.58 -14.40 -9.81
CA LEU A 40 -9.61 -15.34 -9.42
C LEU A 40 -10.60 -14.72 -8.43
N TYR A 41 -10.10 -13.93 -7.49
CA TYR A 41 -10.93 -13.21 -6.53
C TYR A 41 -11.85 -12.20 -7.22
N VAL A 42 -11.30 -11.28 -8.01
CA VAL A 42 -12.09 -10.23 -8.67
C VAL A 42 -13.09 -10.83 -9.66
N LEU A 43 -12.69 -11.82 -10.48
CA LEU A 43 -13.59 -12.49 -11.42
C LEU A 43 -14.72 -13.22 -10.69
N SER A 44 -14.42 -13.94 -9.61
CA SER A 44 -15.45 -14.62 -8.81
C SER A 44 -16.37 -13.64 -8.10
N SER A 45 -15.90 -12.45 -7.69
CA SER A 45 -16.76 -11.38 -7.15
C SER A 45 -17.73 -10.87 -8.22
N PHE A 46 -17.31 -10.72 -9.47
CA PHE A 46 -18.23 -10.35 -10.56
C PHE A 46 -19.23 -11.45 -10.91
N VAL A 47 -18.81 -12.72 -10.86
CA VAL A 47 -19.73 -13.86 -11.00
C VAL A 47 -20.77 -13.83 -9.87
N LEU A 48 -20.35 -13.56 -8.63
CA LEU A 48 -21.27 -13.41 -7.49
C LEU A 48 -22.27 -12.28 -7.66
N LEU A 49 -21.81 -11.10 -8.09
CA LEU A 49 -22.67 -9.95 -8.36
C LEU A 49 -23.83 -10.34 -9.30
N ARG A 50 -23.52 -11.09 -10.37
CA ARG A 50 -24.51 -11.57 -11.34
C ARG A 50 -25.36 -12.73 -10.82
N ALA A 51 -24.74 -13.73 -10.19
CA ALA A 51 -25.40 -14.98 -9.81
C ALA A 51 -26.35 -14.82 -8.60
N ASN A 52 -26.00 -13.93 -7.66
CA ASN A 52 -26.76 -13.68 -6.45
C ASN A 52 -27.62 -12.40 -6.52
N ALA A 53 -27.63 -11.72 -7.67
CA ALA A 53 -28.35 -10.47 -7.89
C ALA A 53 -28.13 -9.46 -6.76
N ILE A 54 -26.85 -9.26 -6.38
CA ILE A 54 -26.47 -8.38 -5.27
C ILE A 54 -26.82 -6.95 -5.65
N ASP A 55 -27.69 -6.33 -4.86
CA ASP A 55 -28.13 -4.96 -5.10
C ASP A 55 -27.13 -3.96 -4.52
N LEU A 56 -26.53 -3.17 -5.40
CA LEU A 56 -25.54 -2.15 -5.05
C LEU A 56 -26.22 -0.79 -4.87
N SER A 57 -25.83 -0.07 -3.82
CA SER A 57 -26.24 1.32 -3.63
C SER A 57 -25.66 2.23 -4.71
N LYS A 58 -26.21 3.45 -4.85
CA LYS A 58 -25.70 4.46 -5.81
C LYS A 58 -24.20 4.71 -5.66
N ASN A 59 -23.71 4.80 -4.42
CA ASN A 59 -22.29 5.04 -4.14
C ASN A 59 -21.41 3.82 -4.50
N GLN A 60 -21.93 2.61 -4.32
CA GLN A 60 -21.25 1.36 -4.70
C GLN A 60 -21.22 1.19 -6.22
N TRP A 61 -22.29 1.56 -6.92
CA TRP A 61 -22.29 1.65 -8.39
C TRP A 61 -21.30 2.67 -8.92
N LEU A 62 -21.18 3.83 -8.26
CA LEU A 62 -20.19 4.83 -8.61
C LEU A 62 -18.77 4.27 -8.43
N LEU A 63 -18.51 3.59 -7.30
CA LEU A 63 -17.23 2.91 -7.06
C LEU A 63 -16.90 1.90 -8.15
N LEU A 64 -17.86 1.05 -8.55
CA LEU A 64 -17.72 0.09 -9.64
C LEU A 64 -17.35 0.77 -10.96
N LYS A 65 -18.12 1.79 -11.36
CA LYS A 65 -17.90 2.53 -12.60
C LYS A 65 -16.54 3.21 -12.61
N SER A 66 -16.13 3.83 -11.51
CA SER A 66 -14.83 4.48 -11.39
C SER A 66 -13.67 3.48 -11.42
N SER A 67 -13.76 2.37 -10.68
CA SER A 67 -12.75 1.29 -10.69
C SER A 67 -12.55 0.72 -12.10
N LEU A 68 -13.65 0.35 -12.77
CA LEU A 68 -13.60 -0.17 -14.14
C LEU A 68 -13.13 0.91 -15.12
N GLY A 69 -13.64 2.13 -15.00
CA GLY A 69 -13.28 3.24 -15.88
C GLY A 69 -11.79 3.53 -15.86
N VAL A 70 -11.19 3.63 -14.68
CA VAL A 70 -9.74 3.89 -14.54
C VAL A 70 -8.92 2.71 -15.06
N PHE A 71 -9.35 1.47 -14.79
CA PHE A 71 -8.68 0.28 -15.30
C PHE A 71 -8.73 0.19 -16.84
N LEU A 72 -9.89 0.48 -17.44
CA LEU A 72 -10.07 0.48 -18.90
C LEU A 72 -9.32 1.64 -19.55
N ILE A 73 -9.36 2.84 -18.98
CA ILE A 73 -8.59 3.99 -19.45
C ILE A 73 -7.10 3.66 -19.44
N GLY A 74 -6.57 3.11 -18.35
CA GLY A 74 -5.15 2.76 -18.30
C GLY A 74 -4.78 1.64 -19.28
N THR A 75 -5.68 0.67 -19.51
CA THR A 75 -5.47 -0.35 -20.55
C THR A 75 -5.38 0.29 -21.94
N ILE A 76 -6.25 1.26 -22.25
CA ILE A 76 -6.22 2.00 -23.52
C ILE A 76 -4.94 2.83 -23.62
N LEU A 77 -4.55 3.54 -22.56
CA LEU A 77 -3.34 4.37 -22.54
C LEU A 77 -2.06 3.54 -22.70
N ALA A 78 -2.04 2.31 -22.18
CA ALA A 78 -0.90 1.40 -22.33
C ALA A 78 -0.62 1.04 -23.80
N PHE A 79 -1.61 1.05 -24.70
CA PHE A 79 -1.39 0.87 -26.15
C PHE A 79 -0.57 2.00 -26.78
N PHE A 80 -0.59 3.19 -26.18
CA PHE A 80 0.12 4.37 -26.68
C PHE A 80 1.44 4.61 -25.95
N SER A 81 1.81 3.72 -25.01
CA SER A 81 3.05 3.85 -24.26
C SER A 81 4.26 3.66 -25.17
N LYS A 82 5.37 4.31 -24.83
CA LYS A 82 6.64 4.17 -25.57
C LYS A 82 7.51 3.00 -25.13
N GLY A 83 7.00 2.14 -24.24
CA GLY A 83 7.73 0.97 -23.76
C GLY A 83 7.66 -0.21 -24.70
N ALA A 84 7.69 -1.41 -24.12
CA ALA A 84 7.70 -2.65 -24.88
C ALA A 84 6.29 -3.06 -25.33
N ASP A 85 6.20 -3.86 -26.39
CA ASP A 85 4.93 -4.40 -26.93
C ASP A 85 4.10 -5.16 -25.86
N ASN A 86 4.76 -5.66 -24.81
CA ASN A 86 4.13 -6.38 -23.71
C ASN A 86 3.55 -5.46 -22.60
N ASP A 87 3.66 -4.13 -22.72
CA ASP A 87 3.20 -3.19 -21.69
C ASP A 87 1.73 -3.35 -21.33
N ILE A 88 0.88 -3.72 -22.29
CA ILE A 88 -0.55 -3.97 -22.03
C ILE A 88 -0.72 -5.19 -21.12
N VAL A 89 0.01 -6.27 -21.38
CA VAL A 89 -0.05 -7.48 -20.56
C VAL A 89 0.47 -7.21 -19.16
N VAL A 90 1.58 -6.47 -19.04
CA VAL A 90 2.15 -6.07 -17.76
C VAL A 90 1.24 -5.08 -17.02
N TYR A 91 0.55 -4.18 -17.73
CA TYR A 91 -0.46 -3.30 -17.16
C TYR A 91 -1.62 -4.09 -16.57
N LEU A 92 -2.22 -4.99 -17.37
CA LEU A 92 -3.29 -5.87 -16.92
C LEU A 92 -2.83 -6.68 -15.71
N GLN A 93 -1.56 -7.11 -15.71
CA GLN A 93 -1.01 -7.86 -14.60
C GLN A 93 -0.91 -7.01 -13.32
N LYS A 94 -0.32 -5.82 -13.43
CA LYS A 94 0.03 -5.01 -12.27
C LYS A 94 -1.14 -4.22 -11.72
N TYR A 95 -2.09 -3.77 -12.54
CA TYR A 95 -3.15 -2.82 -12.15
C TYR A 95 -4.52 -3.45 -11.91
N PHE A 96 -4.64 -4.78 -11.98
CA PHE A 96 -5.90 -5.46 -11.65
C PHE A 96 -6.39 -5.19 -10.21
N TYR A 97 -5.49 -4.75 -9.32
CA TYR A 97 -5.83 -4.39 -7.94
C TYR A 97 -6.82 -3.21 -7.86
N LEU A 98 -6.94 -2.38 -8.90
CA LEU A 98 -7.89 -1.25 -8.95
C LEU A 98 -9.35 -1.70 -8.79
N LEU A 99 -9.61 -2.98 -9.04
CA LEU A 99 -10.93 -3.61 -8.92
C LEU A 99 -11.18 -4.21 -7.52
N VAL A 100 -10.16 -4.29 -6.66
CA VAL A 100 -10.25 -4.87 -5.29
C VAL A 100 -11.24 -4.13 -4.39
N PRO A 101 -11.30 -2.77 -4.36
CA PRO A 101 -12.25 -2.06 -3.52
C PRO A 101 -13.70 -2.50 -3.73
N LEU A 102 -14.13 -2.61 -4.98
CA LEU A 102 -15.46 -3.09 -5.28
C LEU A 102 -15.61 -4.59 -5.03
N ALA A 103 -14.65 -5.42 -5.47
CA ALA A 103 -14.72 -6.85 -5.28
C ALA A 103 -14.98 -7.20 -3.80
N LEU A 104 -14.31 -6.48 -2.87
CA LEU A 104 -14.51 -6.65 -1.44
C LEU A 104 -15.87 -6.16 -0.93
N VAL A 105 -16.42 -5.08 -1.50
CA VAL A 105 -17.80 -4.65 -1.19
C VAL A 105 -18.79 -5.74 -1.57
N ILE A 106 -18.69 -6.29 -2.79
CA ILE A 106 -19.58 -7.35 -3.29
C ILE A 106 -19.51 -8.58 -2.37
N THR A 107 -18.30 -9.05 -2.08
CA THR A 107 -18.06 -10.21 -1.22
C THR A 107 -18.63 -9.99 0.18
N THR A 108 -18.51 -8.78 0.72
CA THR A 108 -19.00 -8.46 2.08
C THR A 108 -20.52 -8.33 2.13
N LEU A 109 -21.16 -7.86 1.05
CA LEU A 109 -22.62 -7.83 0.91
C LEU A 109 -23.20 -9.24 0.87
N ASP A 110 -22.55 -10.16 0.14
CA ASP A 110 -22.93 -11.58 0.10
C ASP A 110 -22.70 -12.26 1.45
N ASN A 111 -21.51 -12.07 2.02
CA ASN A 111 -21.13 -12.69 3.28
C ASN A 111 -20.31 -11.75 4.16
N LYS A 112 -20.98 -11.17 5.16
CA LYS A 112 -20.36 -10.26 6.15
C LYS A 112 -19.18 -10.86 6.91
N LYS A 113 -19.12 -12.20 7.06
CA LYS A 113 -18.00 -12.87 7.74
C LYS A 113 -16.74 -12.92 6.87
N ALA A 114 -16.85 -12.79 5.55
CA ALA A 114 -15.72 -12.82 4.63
C ALA A 114 -14.68 -11.74 4.96
N LEU A 115 -15.13 -10.53 5.32
CA LEU A 115 -14.23 -9.45 5.74
C LEU A 115 -13.40 -9.83 6.96
N LYS A 116 -14.00 -10.51 7.95
CA LYS A 116 -13.30 -10.98 9.15
C LYS A 116 -12.29 -12.07 8.82
N TRP A 117 -12.64 -13.00 7.94
CA TRP A 117 -11.71 -14.05 7.50
C TRP A 117 -10.54 -13.47 6.73
N SER A 118 -10.80 -12.56 5.79
CA SER A 118 -9.77 -11.82 5.05
C SER A 118 -8.80 -11.08 5.98
N LEU A 119 -9.33 -10.34 6.95
CA LEU A 119 -8.53 -9.63 7.95
C LEU A 119 -7.67 -10.59 8.80
N ALA A 120 -8.27 -11.65 9.32
CA ALA A 120 -7.57 -12.65 10.13
C ALA A 120 -6.46 -13.34 9.34
N SER A 121 -6.73 -13.72 8.08
CA SER A 121 -5.77 -14.34 7.18
C SER A 121 -4.60 -13.42 6.86
N PHE A 122 -4.86 -12.13 6.61
CA PHE A 122 -3.80 -11.13 6.40
C PHE A 122 -2.90 -10.98 7.63
N LEU A 123 -3.49 -10.82 8.82
CA LEU A 123 -2.72 -10.66 10.07
C LEU A 123 -1.94 -11.92 10.43
N LEU A 124 -2.55 -13.09 10.29
CA LEU A 124 -1.89 -14.37 10.54
C LEU A 124 -0.71 -14.57 9.59
N SER A 125 -0.92 -14.31 8.28
CA SER A 125 0.16 -14.44 7.31
C SER A 125 1.28 -13.44 7.56
N THR A 126 0.95 -12.20 7.94
CA THR A 126 1.98 -11.21 8.31
C THR A 126 2.79 -11.68 9.52
N LEU A 127 2.14 -12.26 10.53
CA LEU A 127 2.82 -12.80 11.70
C LEU A 127 3.73 -13.98 11.35
N VAL A 128 3.26 -14.91 10.51
CA VAL A 128 4.08 -16.04 10.02
C VAL A 128 5.29 -15.54 9.24
N CYS A 129 5.11 -14.58 8.34
CA CYS A 129 6.21 -13.97 7.60
C CYS A 129 7.21 -13.26 8.53
N LEU A 130 6.74 -12.51 9.54
CA LEU A 130 7.62 -11.90 10.54
C LEU A 130 8.42 -12.94 11.33
N LEU A 131 7.81 -14.06 11.72
CA LEU A 131 8.49 -15.13 12.42
C LEU A 131 9.56 -15.79 11.55
N ILE A 132 9.25 -16.06 10.28
CA ILE A 132 10.22 -16.57 9.30
C ILE A 132 11.36 -15.57 9.15
N ASP A 133 11.06 -14.30 8.95
CA ASP A 133 12.04 -13.25 8.79
C ASP A 133 12.97 -13.16 10.01
N PHE A 134 12.43 -13.16 11.23
CA PHE A 134 13.24 -13.15 12.45
C PHE A 134 14.06 -14.42 12.64
N TYR A 135 13.53 -15.59 12.27
CA TYR A 135 14.30 -16.81 12.25
C TYR A 135 15.48 -16.72 11.28
N GLN A 136 15.23 -16.27 10.04
CA GLN A 136 16.30 -16.08 9.05
C GLN A 136 17.33 -15.05 9.53
N TYR A 137 16.86 -13.95 10.12
CA TYR A 137 17.70 -12.90 10.69
C TYR A 137 18.61 -13.39 11.82
N ALA A 138 18.06 -14.14 12.77
CA ALA A 138 18.78 -14.60 13.94
C ALA A 138 19.74 -15.76 13.62
N PHE A 139 19.33 -16.70 12.77
CA PHE A 139 20.03 -17.98 12.61
C PHE A 139 20.71 -18.18 11.25
N ILE A 140 20.28 -17.49 10.19
CA ILE A 140 20.84 -17.66 8.85
C ILE A 140 21.78 -16.50 8.52
N TYR A 141 21.33 -15.27 8.72
CA TYR A 141 22.11 -14.07 8.38
C TYR A 141 23.19 -13.70 9.42
N ASN A 142 23.35 -14.49 10.49
CA ASN A 142 24.41 -14.35 11.50
C ASN A 142 24.65 -12.89 11.93
N PHE A 143 23.59 -12.23 12.40
CA PHE A 143 23.59 -10.80 12.78
C PHE A 143 24.72 -10.35 13.73
N PHE A 144 25.33 -11.28 14.48
CA PHE A 144 26.47 -10.98 15.36
C PHE A 144 27.84 -10.95 14.65
N ARG A 145 27.90 -11.08 13.31
CA ARG A 145 29.11 -10.88 12.50
C ARG A 145 29.13 -9.49 11.85
N ASP A 146 30.27 -9.14 11.25
CA ASP A 146 30.70 -7.76 10.95
C ASP A 146 29.82 -6.95 9.97
N GLU A 147 28.84 -7.56 9.29
CA GLU A 147 27.90 -6.83 8.43
C GLU A 147 26.44 -7.13 8.81
N PRO A 148 25.71 -6.18 9.43
CA PRO A 148 24.32 -6.37 9.77
C PRO A 148 23.47 -6.46 8.49
N GLY A 149 23.04 -7.68 8.14
CA GLY A 149 22.05 -7.93 7.08
C GLY A 149 20.74 -7.19 7.35
N ARG A 150 19.96 -6.92 6.30
CA ARG A 150 18.63 -6.28 6.42
C ARG A 150 17.52 -7.32 6.30
N LEU A 151 16.42 -7.11 7.02
CA LEU A 151 15.19 -7.86 6.75
C LEU A 151 14.54 -7.39 5.45
N TRP A 152 14.57 -8.23 4.42
CA TRP A 152 13.94 -7.92 3.13
C TRP A 152 12.46 -8.31 3.10
N GLY A 153 12.01 -9.19 3.99
CA GLY A 153 10.70 -9.82 3.91
C GLY A 153 10.55 -10.70 2.67
N GLN A 154 9.47 -11.47 2.64
CA GLN A 154 9.22 -12.43 1.55
C GLN A 154 8.91 -11.77 0.19
N ILE A 155 8.55 -10.48 0.21
CA ILE A 155 8.14 -9.71 -0.97
C ILE A 155 9.16 -8.64 -1.39
N GLY A 156 10.22 -8.41 -0.62
CA GLY A 156 11.29 -7.44 -0.92
C GLY A 156 11.26 -6.18 -0.05
N TYR A 157 12.45 -5.59 0.15
CA TYR A 157 12.74 -4.60 1.20
C TYR A 157 11.90 -3.32 1.14
N SER A 158 11.53 -2.84 -0.05
CA SER A 158 10.74 -1.61 -0.21
C SER A 158 9.26 -1.81 0.06
N ARG A 159 8.77 -3.06 -0.04
CA ARG A 159 7.33 -3.38 0.03
C ARG A 159 6.92 -3.87 1.41
N TRP A 160 7.81 -4.62 2.06
CA TRP A 160 7.57 -5.17 3.39
C TRP A 160 7.17 -4.12 4.44
N PRO A 161 7.78 -2.92 4.50
CA PRO A 161 7.37 -1.88 5.44
C PRO A 161 5.93 -1.41 5.23
N VAL A 162 5.41 -1.38 4.00
CA VAL A 162 4.01 -0.99 3.72
C VAL A 162 3.04 -2.01 4.31
N VAL A 163 3.34 -3.29 4.16
CA VAL A 163 2.58 -4.39 4.77
C VAL A 163 2.60 -4.28 6.29
N LEU A 164 3.77 -4.03 6.88
CA LEU A 164 3.92 -3.87 8.33
C LEU A 164 3.19 -2.63 8.86
N VAL A 165 3.25 -1.49 8.16
CA VAL A 165 2.45 -0.29 8.51
C VAL A 165 0.95 -0.60 8.45
N THR A 166 0.52 -1.37 7.43
CA THR A 166 -0.87 -1.83 7.32
C THR A 166 -1.27 -2.67 8.54
N ALA A 167 -0.43 -3.64 8.93
CA ALA A 167 -0.67 -4.52 10.06
C ALA A 167 -0.67 -3.75 11.40
N ILE A 168 0.28 -2.83 11.61
CA ILE A 168 0.32 -1.95 12.79
C ILE A 168 -0.95 -1.13 12.90
N SER A 169 -1.42 -0.53 11.80
CA SER A 169 -2.67 0.24 11.78
C SER A 169 -3.85 -0.62 12.22
N ILE A 170 -3.97 -1.85 11.70
CA ILE A 170 -5.03 -2.78 12.07
C ILE A 170 -4.91 -3.20 13.54
N PHE A 171 -3.73 -3.54 14.05
CA PHE A 171 -3.55 -3.90 15.45
C PHE A 171 -3.89 -2.75 16.41
N LEU A 172 -3.47 -1.52 16.09
CA LEU A 172 -3.82 -0.34 16.89
C LEU A 172 -5.33 -0.05 16.83
N LEU A 173 -5.97 -0.24 15.68
CA LEU A 173 -7.43 -0.17 15.58
C LEU A 173 -8.11 -1.22 16.47
N MET A 174 -7.62 -2.46 16.46
CA MET A 174 -8.17 -3.53 17.30
C MET A 174 -7.93 -3.25 18.80
N GLU A 175 -6.78 -2.69 19.18
CA GLU A 175 -6.50 -2.26 20.56
C GLU A 175 -7.50 -1.22 21.06
N LEU A 176 -7.74 -0.18 20.26
CA LEU A 176 -8.62 0.93 20.64
C LEU A 176 -10.04 0.46 20.96
N ASN A 177 -10.43 -0.71 20.42
CA ASN A 177 -11.77 -1.26 20.50
C ASN A 177 -11.88 -2.57 21.29
N ALA A 178 -10.76 -3.09 21.80
CA ALA A 178 -10.75 -4.22 22.70
C ALA A 178 -11.36 -3.83 24.06
N LYS A 179 -12.14 -4.74 24.66
CA LYS A 179 -12.81 -4.50 25.95
C LYS A 179 -11.92 -4.87 27.13
N ASP A 180 -11.28 -6.02 27.06
CA ASP A 180 -10.43 -6.55 28.11
C ASP A 180 -8.97 -6.13 27.95
N LEU A 181 -8.24 -6.14 29.07
CA LEU A 181 -6.84 -5.73 29.12
C LEU A 181 -5.92 -6.71 28.37
N LYS A 182 -6.22 -8.02 28.39
CA LYS A 182 -5.38 -9.04 27.76
C LYS A 182 -5.35 -8.87 26.24
N ALA A 183 -6.51 -8.66 25.62
CA ALA A 183 -6.62 -8.39 24.20
C ALA A 183 -5.91 -7.08 23.81
N LYS A 184 -6.05 -6.01 24.61
CA LYS A 184 -5.31 -4.75 24.37
C LYS A 184 -3.80 -4.97 24.38
N LEU A 185 -3.29 -5.62 25.41
CA LEU A 185 -1.86 -5.91 25.55
C LEU A 185 -1.35 -6.78 24.39
N LEU A 186 -2.12 -7.80 23.99
CA LEU A 186 -1.79 -8.63 22.83
C LEU A 186 -1.69 -7.79 21.55
N MET A 187 -2.66 -6.91 21.28
CA MET A 187 -2.63 -6.06 20.08
C MET A 187 -1.44 -5.08 20.11
N ILE A 188 -1.13 -4.48 21.27
CA ILE A 188 0.05 -3.62 21.44
C ILE A 188 1.34 -4.41 21.19
N LEU A 189 1.44 -5.62 21.74
CA LEU A 189 2.61 -6.49 21.55
C LEU A 189 2.79 -6.87 20.08
N LEU A 190 1.70 -7.19 19.36
CA LEU A 190 1.75 -7.49 17.93
C LEU A 190 2.11 -6.26 17.07
N ALA A 191 1.62 -5.08 17.44
CA ALA A 191 2.02 -3.82 16.82
C ALA A 191 3.51 -3.52 17.07
N ALA A 192 4.01 -3.71 18.30
CA ALA A 192 5.41 -3.55 18.65
C ALA A 192 6.31 -4.56 17.92
N PHE A 193 5.85 -5.81 17.81
CA PHE A 193 6.53 -6.86 17.05
C PHE A 193 6.68 -6.50 15.57
N SER A 194 5.62 -5.95 14.97
CA SER A 194 5.65 -5.44 13.59
C SER A 194 6.56 -4.21 13.43
N PHE A 195 6.54 -3.30 14.41
CA PHE A 195 7.44 -2.13 14.41
C PHE A 195 8.91 -2.55 14.50
N PHE A 196 9.23 -3.57 15.29
CA PHE A 196 10.57 -4.14 15.34
C PHE A 196 10.99 -4.70 13.97
N GLY A 197 10.08 -5.36 13.25
CA GLY A 197 10.28 -5.78 11.86
C GLY A 197 10.62 -4.60 10.92
N ILE A 198 9.96 -3.46 11.08
CA ILE A 198 10.27 -2.24 10.31
C ILE A 198 11.67 -1.73 10.64
N ILE A 199 12.07 -1.67 11.91
CA ILE A 199 13.42 -1.25 12.30
C ILE A 199 14.47 -2.15 11.67
N LEU A 200 14.29 -3.47 11.79
CA LEU A 200 15.22 -4.46 11.25
C LEU A 200 15.25 -4.50 9.71
N SER A 201 14.20 -4.00 9.04
CA SER A 201 14.25 -3.80 7.58
C SER A 201 15.26 -2.73 7.15
N GLY A 202 15.67 -1.85 8.08
CA GLY A 202 16.60 -0.75 7.81
C GLY A 202 16.01 0.37 6.94
N THR A 203 14.71 0.36 6.68
CA THR A 203 14.06 1.33 5.79
C THR A 203 13.75 2.64 6.52
N LYS A 204 14.54 3.70 6.26
CA LYS A 204 14.31 5.03 6.86
C LYS A 204 12.87 5.52 6.65
N GLY A 205 12.36 5.40 5.43
CA GLY A 205 10.97 5.78 5.12
C GLY A 205 9.93 4.98 5.90
N GLY A 206 10.16 3.69 6.19
CA GLY A 206 9.22 2.85 6.95
C GLY A 206 9.13 3.28 8.41
N ILE A 207 10.27 3.69 8.98
CA ILE A 207 10.35 4.28 10.32
C ILE A 207 9.57 5.59 10.37
N VAL A 208 9.80 6.49 9.41
CA VAL A 208 9.09 7.78 9.32
C VAL A 208 7.58 7.56 9.15
N ALA A 209 7.18 6.65 8.26
CA ALA A 209 5.78 6.30 8.05
C ALA A 209 5.12 5.79 9.35
N THR A 210 5.82 4.94 10.10
CA THR A 210 5.30 4.43 11.39
C THR A 210 5.25 5.52 12.46
N ALA A 211 6.20 6.45 12.47
CA ALA A 211 6.19 7.60 13.37
C ALA A 211 4.96 8.50 13.12
N ILE A 212 4.62 8.76 11.86
CA ILE A 212 3.40 9.50 11.48
C ILE A 212 2.16 8.76 12.00
N LEU A 213 2.06 7.44 11.78
CA LEU A 213 0.96 6.64 12.29
C LEU A 213 0.86 6.72 13.82
N GLY A 214 2.01 6.66 14.50
CA GLY A 214 2.13 6.83 15.94
C GLY A 214 1.64 8.18 16.44
N ILE A 215 1.94 9.29 15.74
CA ILE A 215 1.44 10.63 16.07
C ILE A 215 -0.10 10.66 16.06
N PHE A 216 -0.73 10.10 15.03
CA PHE A 216 -2.20 10.03 14.94
C PHE A 216 -2.79 9.15 16.05
N TYR A 217 -2.17 8.00 16.34
CA TYR A 217 -2.58 7.14 17.45
C TYR A 217 -2.47 7.85 18.81
N ILE A 218 -1.36 8.55 19.05
CA ILE A 218 -1.14 9.34 20.26
C ILE A 218 -2.16 10.48 20.34
N ALA A 219 -2.46 11.18 19.24
CA ALA A 219 -3.47 12.23 19.21
C ALA A 219 -4.85 11.71 19.64
N ILE A 220 -5.22 10.48 19.26
CA ILE A 220 -6.44 9.82 19.74
C ILE A 220 -6.39 9.59 21.25
N LYS A 221 -5.26 9.10 21.78
CA LYS A 221 -5.09 8.81 23.22
C LYS A 221 -5.05 10.09 24.06
N ILE A 222 -4.36 11.15 23.63
CA ILE A 222 -4.26 12.44 24.32
C ILE A 222 -5.63 13.10 24.44
N ARG A 223 -6.44 13.11 23.38
CA ARG A 223 -7.82 13.64 23.43
C ARG A 223 -8.67 12.99 24.52
N LYS A 224 -8.40 11.72 24.82
CA LYS A 224 -9.10 10.97 25.87
C LYS A 224 -8.44 11.12 27.24
N ASN A 225 -7.11 11.22 27.28
CA ASN A 225 -6.27 11.20 28.48
C ASN A 225 -5.12 12.22 28.33
N TRP A 226 -5.39 13.48 28.67
CA TRP A 226 -4.46 14.59 28.44
C TRP A 226 -3.10 14.42 29.15
N TRP A 227 -3.05 13.70 30.27
CA TRP A 227 -1.84 13.40 31.04
C TRP A 227 -0.82 12.53 30.27
N ILE A 228 -1.21 11.88 29.17
CA ILE A 228 -0.30 11.13 28.30
C ILE A 228 0.67 12.07 27.59
N ALA A 229 0.27 13.30 27.28
CA ALA A 229 1.10 14.26 26.57
C ALA A 229 2.44 14.57 27.29
N PRO A 230 2.45 14.96 28.59
CA PRO A 230 3.72 15.21 29.29
C PRO A 230 4.56 13.94 29.46
N VAL A 231 3.97 12.77 29.73
CA VAL A 231 4.71 11.49 29.86
C VAL A 231 5.43 11.15 28.55
N MET A 232 4.73 11.28 27.42
CA MET A 232 5.32 11.05 26.10
C MET A 232 6.39 12.09 25.77
N GLY A 233 6.17 13.35 26.13
CA GLY A 233 7.17 14.41 25.98
C GLY A 233 8.46 14.08 26.72
N VAL A 234 8.36 13.64 27.98
CA VAL A 234 9.52 13.22 28.79
C VAL A 234 10.22 12.01 28.18
N LEU A 235 9.48 10.98 27.77
CA LEU A 235 10.06 9.79 27.12
C LEU A 235 10.79 10.14 25.82
N LEU A 236 10.24 11.06 25.03
CA LEU A 236 10.84 11.49 23.77
C LEU A 236 12.11 12.32 24.01
N VAL A 237 12.11 13.19 25.02
CA VAL A 237 13.32 13.91 25.46
C VAL A 237 14.39 12.92 25.94
N ILE A 238 14.02 11.93 26.77
CA ILE A 238 14.96 10.88 27.22
C ILE A 238 15.53 10.12 26.03
N LEU A 239 14.68 9.74 25.06
CA LEU A 239 15.10 8.99 23.88
C LEU A 239 16.09 9.80 23.04
N VAL A 240 15.76 11.05 22.70
CA VAL A 240 16.62 11.93 21.87
C VAL A 240 17.95 12.23 22.56
N ASN A 241 17.96 12.36 23.88
CA ASN A 241 19.19 12.59 24.66
C ASN A 241 19.94 11.30 25.02
N SER A 242 19.43 10.12 24.66
CA SER A 242 20.12 8.86 24.96
C SER A 242 21.41 8.74 24.14
N ALA A 243 22.45 8.16 24.76
CA ALA A 243 23.73 7.91 24.09
C ALA A 243 23.57 7.03 22.84
N PHE A 244 22.61 6.08 22.86
CA PHE A 244 22.26 5.25 21.71
C PHE A 244 21.69 6.08 20.55
N PHE A 245 20.75 6.99 20.82
CA PHE A 245 20.19 7.85 19.79
C PHE A 245 21.28 8.73 19.17
N GLN A 246 22.13 9.37 19.97
CA GLN A 246 23.18 10.26 19.46
C GLN A 246 24.25 9.53 18.64
N SER A 247 24.73 8.38 19.12
CA SER A 247 25.77 7.60 18.43
C SER A 247 25.27 6.86 17.19
N THR A 248 24.04 6.33 17.23
CA THR A 248 23.56 5.36 16.24
C THR A 248 22.47 5.92 15.32
N ILE A 249 21.59 6.78 15.83
CA ILE A 249 20.44 7.29 15.07
C ILE A 249 20.76 8.67 14.48
N ALA A 250 21.27 9.62 15.28
CA ALA A 250 21.60 10.97 14.84
C ALA A 250 22.70 10.95 13.75
N SER A 251 23.72 10.11 13.90
CA SER A 251 24.76 9.88 12.88
C SER A 251 24.19 9.36 11.54
N ARG A 252 23.07 8.63 11.56
CA ARG A 252 22.36 8.15 10.35
C ARG A 252 21.37 9.16 9.77
N LEU A 253 21.08 10.26 10.48
CA LEU A 253 20.25 11.38 10.04
C LEU A 253 21.08 12.48 9.36
N VAL A 254 22.42 12.46 9.48
CA VAL A 254 23.32 13.28 8.66
C VAL A 254 23.17 12.87 7.20
N VAL A 255 23.16 13.85 6.28
CA VAL A 255 23.11 13.62 4.84
C VAL A 255 24.26 12.69 4.46
N ASN A 256 23.92 11.46 4.10
CA ASN A 256 24.86 10.45 3.66
C ASN A 256 24.70 10.22 2.15
N GLU A 257 25.64 9.50 1.55
CA GLU A 257 25.64 9.17 0.13
C GLU A 257 24.27 8.66 -0.36
N SER A 258 23.63 7.76 0.38
CA SER A 258 22.30 7.25 0.03
C SER A 258 21.20 8.32 -0.05
N ILE A 259 21.26 9.38 0.76
CA ILE A 259 20.31 10.50 0.69
C ILE A 259 20.63 11.36 -0.55
N THR A 260 21.90 11.67 -0.79
CA THR A 260 22.34 12.42 -1.97
C THR A 260 21.88 11.74 -3.27
N LEU A 261 22.06 10.41 -3.36
CA LEU A 261 21.61 9.62 -4.51
C LEU A 261 20.10 9.70 -4.73
N ARG A 262 19.29 9.72 -3.66
CA ARG A 262 17.83 9.85 -3.77
C ARG A 262 17.41 11.23 -4.24
N ILE A 263 18.09 12.28 -3.77
CA ILE A 263 17.84 13.64 -4.27
C ILE A 263 18.16 13.71 -5.76
N LEU A 264 19.31 13.15 -6.16
CA LEU A 264 19.72 13.08 -7.58
C LEU A 264 18.71 12.33 -8.46
N MET A 265 18.14 11.24 -7.97
CA MET A 265 17.08 10.50 -8.67
C MET A 265 15.81 11.34 -8.83
N ILE A 266 15.41 12.11 -7.81
CA ILE A 266 14.26 13.01 -7.89
C ILE A 266 14.53 14.11 -8.92
N ASP A 267 15.70 14.75 -8.84
CA ASP A 267 16.11 15.80 -9.77
C ASP A 267 16.13 15.27 -11.22
N THR A 268 16.63 14.05 -11.41
CA THR A 268 16.61 13.35 -12.70
C THR A 268 15.19 13.18 -13.22
N GLY A 269 14.25 12.76 -12.37
CA GLY A 269 12.85 12.60 -12.75
C GLY A 269 12.18 13.93 -13.13
N LEU A 270 12.53 15.03 -12.45
CA LEU A 270 12.03 16.36 -12.75
C LEU A 270 12.57 16.89 -14.08
N GLU A 271 13.88 16.80 -14.30
CA GLU A 271 14.55 17.22 -15.54
C GLU A 271 14.04 16.44 -16.75
N LEU A 272 13.85 15.12 -16.61
CA LEU A 272 13.24 14.30 -17.66
C LEU A 272 11.79 14.67 -17.94
N THR A 273 11.01 14.96 -16.90
CA THR A 273 9.62 15.41 -17.07
C THR A 273 9.59 16.71 -17.86
N GLU A 274 10.41 17.69 -17.49
CA GLU A 274 10.50 18.98 -18.17
C GLU A 274 10.95 18.82 -19.63
N SER A 275 11.98 18.01 -19.87
CA SER A 275 12.48 17.75 -21.22
C SER A 275 11.42 17.05 -22.09
N ASN A 276 10.72 16.05 -21.56
CA ASN A 276 9.67 15.33 -22.29
C ASN A 276 8.47 16.24 -22.61
N ILE A 277 8.09 17.15 -21.71
CA ILE A 277 7.04 18.15 -22.00
C ILE A 277 7.41 19.01 -23.22
N LYS A 278 8.69 19.39 -23.34
CA LYS A 278 9.16 20.28 -24.42
C LYS A 278 9.45 19.52 -25.72
N ASN A 279 10.02 18.33 -25.61
CA ASN A 279 10.70 17.65 -26.72
C ASN A 279 10.07 16.30 -27.09
N ASP A 280 9.28 15.69 -26.21
CA ASP A 280 8.68 14.37 -26.43
C ASP A 280 7.31 14.23 -25.73
N VAL A 281 6.36 15.05 -26.18
CA VAL A 281 5.00 15.11 -25.62
C VAL A 281 4.32 13.74 -25.53
N PRO A 282 4.42 12.83 -26.53
CA PRO A 282 3.86 11.50 -26.40
C PRO A 282 4.44 10.69 -25.22
N TYR A 283 5.75 10.78 -24.95
CA TYR A 283 6.34 10.16 -23.76
C TYR A 283 5.72 10.75 -22.49
N PHE A 284 5.60 12.07 -22.41
CA PHE A 284 5.01 12.72 -21.23
C PHE A 284 3.54 12.28 -21.00
N LEU A 285 2.74 12.22 -22.07
CA LEU A 285 1.31 11.89 -21.97
C LEU A 285 1.05 10.40 -21.68
N PHE A 286 1.78 9.49 -22.32
CA PHE A 286 1.52 8.05 -22.33
C PHE A 286 2.58 7.19 -21.60
N GLY A 287 3.67 7.83 -21.17
CA GLY A 287 4.75 7.18 -20.41
C GLY A 287 5.75 6.44 -21.30
N GLY A 288 6.85 6.07 -20.66
CA GLY A 288 7.91 5.23 -21.21
C GLY A 288 7.63 3.74 -21.11
N GLY A 289 6.56 3.30 -20.46
CA GLY A 289 6.21 1.89 -20.31
C GLY A 289 6.50 1.31 -18.95
N ILE A 290 5.97 0.11 -18.73
CA ILE A 290 5.98 -0.59 -17.44
C ILE A 290 6.88 -1.83 -17.51
N ASP A 291 6.93 -2.47 -18.67
CA ASP A 291 7.88 -3.51 -19.02
C ASP A 291 9.17 -2.87 -19.54
N LYS A 292 10.29 -3.21 -18.90
CA LYS A 292 11.62 -2.68 -19.22
C LYS A 292 11.69 -1.14 -19.38
N PRO A 293 11.23 -0.37 -18.37
CA PRO A 293 11.22 1.09 -18.42
C PRO A 293 12.62 1.69 -18.64
N GLU A 294 13.70 0.96 -18.34
CA GLU A 294 15.08 1.44 -18.43
C GLU A 294 15.51 1.89 -19.83
N VAL A 295 15.06 1.21 -20.89
CA VAL A 295 15.44 1.53 -22.27
C VAL A 295 14.88 2.90 -22.71
N PRO A 296 13.56 3.13 -22.62
CA PRO A 296 12.98 4.42 -22.96
C PRO A 296 13.44 5.54 -22.01
N PHE A 297 13.76 5.21 -20.76
CA PHE A 297 14.31 6.16 -19.80
C PHE A 297 15.73 6.61 -20.18
N GLN A 298 16.63 5.68 -20.51
CA GLN A 298 17.98 6.01 -20.96
C GLN A 298 17.96 6.85 -22.23
N LYS A 299 17.10 6.50 -23.20
CA LYS A 299 16.91 7.31 -24.41
C LYS A 299 16.44 8.74 -24.12
N ALA A 300 15.69 8.94 -23.05
CA ALA A 300 15.27 10.28 -22.63
C ALA A 300 16.41 11.03 -21.91
N LEU A 301 17.22 10.34 -21.11
CA LEU A 301 18.42 10.89 -20.48
C LEU A 301 19.43 11.37 -21.52
N ASP A 302 19.71 10.55 -22.54
CA ASP A 302 20.69 10.86 -23.58
C ASP A 302 20.32 12.11 -24.41
N LYS A 303 19.06 12.56 -24.35
CA LYS A 303 18.59 13.80 -25.00
C LYS A 303 18.83 15.06 -24.16
N LEU A 304 19.22 14.93 -22.89
CA LEU A 304 19.46 16.08 -22.02
C LEU A 304 20.77 16.79 -22.40
N PRO A 305 20.86 18.13 -22.23
CA PRO A 305 22.11 18.85 -22.43
C PRO A 305 23.23 18.30 -21.54
N SER A 306 24.47 18.28 -22.03
CA SER A 306 25.63 17.74 -21.28
C SER A 306 25.80 18.40 -19.90
N LYS A 307 25.55 19.71 -19.80
CA LYS A 307 25.60 20.45 -18.53
C LYS A 307 24.54 19.99 -17.51
N THR A 308 23.39 19.50 -17.98
CA THR A 308 22.37 18.90 -17.11
C THR A 308 22.80 17.49 -16.71
N LEU A 309 23.31 16.70 -17.64
CA LEU A 309 23.81 15.35 -17.36
C LEU A 309 24.94 15.33 -16.32
N GLU A 310 25.89 16.27 -16.39
CA GLU A 310 26.96 16.42 -15.39
C GLU A 310 26.41 16.65 -13.97
N LYS A 311 25.33 17.44 -13.84
CA LYS A 311 24.66 17.67 -12.55
C LYS A 311 23.93 16.44 -12.03
N LEU A 312 23.46 15.57 -12.94
CA LEU A 312 22.70 14.36 -12.64
C LEU A 312 23.59 13.12 -12.48
N THR A 313 24.91 13.29 -12.54
CA THR A 313 25.90 12.21 -12.42
C THR A 313 26.58 12.28 -11.05
N TYR A 314 26.71 11.13 -10.39
CA TYR A 314 27.46 11.00 -9.16
C TYR A 314 28.38 9.78 -9.23
N GLN A 315 29.69 10.00 -9.03
CA GLN A 315 30.74 8.99 -9.22
C GLN A 315 30.69 8.34 -10.61
N ASP A 316 30.56 9.16 -11.66
CA ASP A 316 30.47 8.72 -13.07
C ASP A 316 29.25 7.82 -13.40
N LEU A 317 28.30 7.69 -12.47
CA LEU A 317 27.06 6.94 -12.66
C LEU A 317 25.85 7.88 -12.80
N GLN A 318 25.02 7.61 -13.81
CA GLN A 318 23.70 8.21 -13.95
C GLN A 318 22.69 7.47 -13.06
N TRP A 319 22.18 8.16 -12.05
CA TRP A 319 21.25 7.57 -11.09
C TRP A 319 19.79 7.81 -11.51
N GLY A 320 18.92 6.83 -11.25
CA GLY A 320 17.49 6.92 -11.60
C GLY A 320 17.08 6.24 -12.91
N HIS A 321 18.00 5.55 -13.59
CA HIS A 321 17.73 4.89 -14.89
C HIS A 321 16.69 3.75 -14.86
N THR A 322 16.44 3.15 -13.69
CA THR A 322 15.47 2.03 -13.50
C THR A 322 14.39 2.32 -12.45
N ASP A 323 14.73 3.12 -11.45
CA ASP A 323 13.87 3.47 -10.33
C ASP A 323 14.27 4.86 -9.79
N LEU A 324 13.29 5.78 -9.71
CA LEU A 324 13.51 7.12 -9.15
C LEU A 324 13.34 7.20 -7.64
N HIS A 325 13.01 6.09 -6.98
CA HIS A 325 12.72 6.07 -5.55
C HIS A 325 11.65 7.11 -5.13
N ASN A 326 10.71 7.40 -6.02
CA ASN A 326 9.60 8.30 -5.80
C ASN A 326 8.40 7.80 -6.61
N SER A 327 7.38 7.29 -5.92
CA SER A 327 6.21 6.70 -6.56
C SER A 327 5.48 7.66 -7.50
N TYR A 328 5.55 8.96 -7.25
CA TYR A 328 4.81 9.94 -8.04
C TYR A 328 5.49 10.20 -9.39
N LEU A 329 6.80 10.44 -9.36
CA LEU A 329 7.60 10.59 -10.57
C LEU A 329 7.70 9.28 -11.35
N ASP A 330 7.85 8.16 -10.66
CA ASP A 330 7.92 6.84 -11.28
C ASP A 330 6.60 6.49 -12.00
N GLN A 331 5.46 6.78 -11.38
CA GLN A 331 4.15 6.59 -12.00
C GLN A 331 4.00 7.46 -13.26
N LEU A 332 4.40 8.73 -13.16
CA LEU A 332 4.36 9.70 -14.27
C LEU A 332 5.21 9.25 -15.45
N LEU A 333 6.46 8.86 -15.21
CA LEU A 333 7.39 8.53 -16.28
C LEU A 333 7.16 7.15 -16.87
N LYS A 334 6.65 6.18 -16.09
CA LYS A 334 6.32 4.84 -16.60
C LYS A 334 4.96 4.78 -17.28
N ASN A 335 3.94 5.39 -16.69
CA ASN A 335 2.55 5.24 -17.17
C ASN A 335 1.99 6.50 -17.83
N GLY A 336 2.73 7.61 -17.81
CA GLY A 336 2.33 8.87 -18.42
C GLY A 336 1.46 9.73 -17.51
N PHE A 337 1.37 11.01 -17.88
CA PHE A 337 0.60 12.02 -17.18
C PHE A 337 -0.89 11.69 -17.14
N LEU A 338 -1.47 11.25 -18.26
CA LEU A 338 -2.90 11.00 -18.36
C LEU A 338 -3.34 9.87 -17.42
N PHE A 339 -2.60 8.76 -17.40
CA PHE A 339 -2.93 7.67 -16.48
C PHE A 339 -2.69 8.07 -15.03
N SER A 340 -1.59 8.76 -14.74
CA SER A 340 -1.26 9.22 -13.38
C SER A 340 -2.36 10.10 -12.81
N LEU A 341 -2.91 11.02 -13.62
CA LEU A 341 -4.02 11.88 -13.23
C LEU A 341 -5.27 11.05 -12.89
N CYS A 342 -5.67 10.13 -13.76
CA CYS A 342 -6.83 9.25 -13.52
C CYS A 342 -6.61 8.37 -12.28
N PHE A 343 -5.42 7.81 -12.11
CA PHE A 343 -5.05 6.98 -10.97
C PHE A 343 -5.11 7.75 -9.65
N TYR A 344 -4.51 8.94 -9.56
CA TYR A 344 -4.56 9.73 -8.33
C TYR A 344 -5.96 10.24 -8.01
N ALA A 345 -6.71 10.69 -9.02
CA ALA A 345 -8.11 11.07 -8.83
C ALA A 345 -8.92 9.90 -8.27
N PHE A 346 -8.68 8.68 -8.78
CA PHE A 346 -9.32 7.48 -8.27
C PHE A 346 -8.89 7.13 -6.84
N VAL A 347 -7.59 7.16 -6.52
CA VAL A 347 -7.08 6.91 -5.15
C VAL A 347 -7.67 7.90 -4.15
N ILE A 348 -7.73 9.19 -4.50
CA ILE A 348 -8.37 10.23 -3.68
C ILE A 348 -9.87 9.94 -3.52
N PHE A 349 -10.56 9.60 -4.61
CA PHE A 349 -11.98 9.25 -4.57
C PHE A 349 -12.26 8.06 -3.63
N ILE A 350 -11.52 6.96 -3.74
CA ILE A 350 -11.72 5.80 -2.84
C ILE A 350 -11.32 6.11 -1.40
N ALA A 351 -10.33 6.98 -1.16
CA ALA A 351 -9.98 7.45 0.18
C ALA A 351 -11.09 8.28 0.81
N ILE A 352 -11.74 9.16 0.05
CA ILE A 352 -12.89 9.94 0.50
C ILE A 352 -14.07 9.01 0.82
N GLN A 353 -14.38 8.07 -0.09
CA GLN A 353 -15.45 7.09 0.13
C GLN A 353 -15.19 6.23 1.37
N ALA A 354 -13.94 5.79 1.58
CA ALA A 354 -13.53 5.07 2.77
C ALA A 354 -13.71 5.92 4.03
N TYR A 355 -13.25 7.17 4.03
CA TYR A 355 -13.42 8.08 5.17
C TYR A 355 -14.90 8.30 5.52
N GLN A 356 -15.75 8.53 4.52
CA GLN A 356 -17.20 8.69 4.70
C GLN A 356 -17.81 7.41 5.28
N ALA A 357 -17.49 6.25 4.70
CA ALA A 357 -17.93 4.94 5.18
C ALA A 357 -17.55 4.74 6.66
N LEU A 358 -16.30 4.99 7.01
CA LEU A 358 -15.80 4.84 8.37
C LEU A 358 -16.42 5.83 9.37
N SER A 359 -16.74 7.05 8.92
CA SER A 359 -17.37 8.06 9.76
C SER A 359 -18.81 7.70 10.15
N THR A 360 -19.47 6.81 9.42
CA THR A 360 -20.79 6.28 9.83
C THR A 360 -20.71 5.26 10.97
N VAL A 361 -19.52 4.73 11.27
CA VAL A 361 -19.34 3.66 12.27
C VAL A 361 -19.16 4.24 13.67
N ASN A 362 -20.27 4.66 14.28
CA ASN A 362 -20.30 5.28 15.62
C ASN A 362 -19.68 4.42 16.74
N ARG A 363 -19.62 3.09 16.56
CA ARG A 363 -19.10 2.14 17.56
C ARG A 363 -17.58 2.27 17.78
N TYR A 364 -16.83 2.76 16.78
CA TYR A 364 -15.35 2.74 16.78
C TYR A 364 -14.79 4.17 16.73
N LYS A 365 -14.84 4.88 17.87
CA LYS A 365 -14.35 6.27 17.99
C LYS A 365 -12.82 6.32 17.81
N GLY A 366 -12.35 7.01 16.78
CA GLY A 366 -10.92 7.13 16.42
C GLY A 366 -10.54 6.43 15.11
N LEU A 367 -11.44 5.62 14.55
CA LEU A 367 -11.20 4.88 13.34
C LEU A 367 -10.95 5.79 12.10
N PRO A 368 -11.72 6.88 11.87
CA PRO A 368 -11.42 7.82 10.78
C PRO A 368 -10.08 8.54 10.97
N THR A 369 -9.70 8.87 12.20
CA THR A 369 -8.42 9.53 12.51
C THR A 369 -7.24 8.61 12.20
N LEU A 370 -7.31 7.35 12.63
CA LEU A 370 -6.22 6.38 12.40
C LEU A 370 -6.14 5.96 10.92
N PHE A 371 -7.27 5.93 10.21
CA PHE A 371 -7.30 5.78 8.75
C PHE A 371 -6.52 6.90 8.06
N TRP A 372 -6.78 8.17 8.40
CA TRP A 372 -6.00 9.30 7.86
C TRP A 372 -4.52 9.24 8.23
N GLY A 373 -4.20 8.84 9.46
CA GLY A 373 -2.81 8.61 9.86
C GLY A 373 -2.12 7.58 8.98
N THR A 374 -2.82 6.50 8.63
CA THR A 374 -2.29 5.44 7.74
C THR A 374 -2.13 5.94 6.31
N LEU A 375 -3.08 6.71 5.77
CA LEU A 375 -2.95 7.31 4.44
C LEU A 375 -1.79 8.32 4.38
N ALA A 376 -1.62 9.13 5.42
CA ALA A 376 -0.48 10.06 5.53
C ALA A 376 0.85 9.29 5.57
N SER A 377 0.91 8.19 6.32
CA SER A 377 2.06 7.28 6.33
C SER A 377 2.38 6.74 4.94
N TYR A 378 1.37 6.29 4.17
CA TYR A 378 1.59 5.83 2.79
C TYR A 378 2.04 6.97 1.88
N ALA A 379 1.40 8.13 1.95
CA ALA A 379 1.74 9.27 1.10
C ALA A 379 3.21 9.68 1.26
N ILE A 380 3.69 9.77 2.50
CA ILE A 380 5.09 10.07 2.82
C ILE A 380 6.02 8.92 2.42
N PHE A 381 5.64 7.66 2.70
CA PHE A 381 6.44 6.51 2.29
C PHE A 381 6.63 6.44 0.76
N ASN A 382 5.59 6.79 -0.01
CA ASN A 382 5.59 6.84 -1.46
C ASN A 382 6.47 7.98 -2.04
N CYS A 383 6.83 8.99 -1.25
CA CYS A 383 7.82 10.00 -1.67
C CYS A 383 9.26 9.44 -1.71
N PHE A 384 9.53 8.30 -1.07
CA PHE A 384 10.88 7.75 -0.88
C PHE A 384 11.11 6.37 -1.51
N TYR A 385 10.07 5.80 -2.12
CA TYR A 385 10.07 4.50 -2.78
C TYR A 385 9.07 4.50 -3.93
N SER A 386 9.27 3.64 -4.93
CA SER A 386 8.42 3.53 -6.12
C SER A 386 7.36 2.43 -5.99
N ASN A 387 6.43 2.63 -5.07
CA ASN A 387 5.45 1.63 -4.65
C ASN A 387 4.22 1.54 -5.56
N PHE A 388 3.86 2.60 -6.28
CA PHE A 388 2.66 2.59 -7.15
C PHE A 388 2.82 1.69 -8.39
N SER A 389 4.04 1.60 -8.91
CA SER A 389 4.40 0.73 -10.04
C SER A 389 4.75 -0.72 -9.62
N ASP A 390 4.61 -1.04 -8.33
CA ASP A 390 5.08 -2.29 -7.72
C ASP A 390 4.03 -2.91 -6.79
N TYR A 391 4.25 -4.15 -6.34
CA TYR A 391 3.29 -4.91 -5.54
C TYR A 391 2.98 -4.31 -4.16
N ALA A 392 3.71 -3.30 -3.70
CA ALA A 392 3.43 -2.60 -2.44
C ALA A 392 2.05 -1.91 -2.43
N VAL A 393 1.60 -1.40 -3.59
CA VAL A 393 0.29 -0.75 -3.74
C VAL A 393 -0.88 -1.68 -3.42
N TYR A 394 -0.69 -3.01 -3.53
CA TYR A 394 -1.72 -4.00 -3.23
C TYR A 394 -2.16 -3.91 -1.76
N SER A 395 -1.20 -3.73 -0.84
CA SER A 395 -1.49 -3.56 0.59
C SER A 395 -2.23 -2.25 0.87
N GLN A 396 -1.86 -1.17 0.18
CA GLN A 396 -2.49 0.15 0.35
C GLN A 396 -3.95 0.11 -0.12
N ILE A 397 -4.20 -0.45 -1.31
CA ILE A 397 -5.55 -0.56 -1.89
C ILE A 397 -6.39 -1.57 -1.13
N TYR A 398 -5.81 -2.69 -0.69
CA TYR A 398 -6.47 -3.63 0.20
C TYR A 398 -6.91 -2.98 1.52
N PHE A 399 -6.06 -2.16 2.14
CA PHE A 399 -6.42 -1.43 3.36
C PHE A 399 -7.58 -0.44 3.15
N ILE A 400 -7.57 0.30 2.04
CA ILE A 400 -8.68 1.20 1.69
C ILE A 400 -9.96 0.39 1.43
N ALA A 401 -9.86 -0.74 0.74
CA ALA A 401 -10.99 -1.64 0.50
C ALA A 401 -11.59 -2.17 1.80
N LEU A 402 -10.76 -2.56 2.77
CA LEU A 402 -11.21 -2.98 4.10
C LEU A 402 -12.03 -1.86 4.76
N ALA A 403 -11.56 -0.61 4.69
CA ALA A 403 -12.25 0.54 5.25
C ALA A 403 -13.62 0.79 4.61
N ILE A 404 -13.72 0.72 3.27
CA ILE A 404 -15.00 0.88 2.55
C ILE A 404 -16.00 -0.21 2.96
N SER A 405 -15.55 -1.45 3.09
CA SER A 405 -16.40 -2.61 3.37
C SER A 405 -16.76 -2.78 4.85
N LEU A 406 -16.05 -2.11 5.75
CA LEU A 406 -16.21 -2.29 7.20
C LEU A 406 -17.64 -2.00 7.71
N PRO A 407 -18.33 -0.90 7.33
CA PRO A 407 -19.68 -0.64 7.80
C PRO A 407 -20.66 -1.75 7.39
N ILE A 408 -20.48 -2.34 6.20
CA ILE A 408 -21.33 -3.43 5.69
C ILE A 408 -21.22 -4.65 6.60
N ALA A 409 -20.00 -4.99 7.02
CA ALA A 409 -19.75 -6.12 7.91
C ALA A 409 -20.22 -5.88 9.35
N LEU A 410 -20.32 -4.62 9.78
CA LEU A 410 -20.69 -4.23 11.14
C LEU A 410 -22.18 -3.90 11.31
N CYS A 411 -22.88 -3.53 10.25
CA CYS A 411 -24.32 -3.29 10.28
C CYS A 411 -25.07 -4.62 10.41
N ASP A 412 -25.50 -4.97 11.62
CA ASP A 412 -26.42 -6.10 11.87
C ASP A 412 -27.86 -5.82 11.44
N LYS A 413 -28.18 -4.57 11.09
CA LYS A 413 -29.49 -4.18 10.58
C LYS A 413 -29.38 -3.79 9.12
N THR A 414 -30.23 -4.38 8.30
CA THR A 414 -30.84 -3.72 7.15
C THR A 414 -31.24 -2.31 7.57
N VAL A 415 -30.34 -1.34 7.39
CA VAL A 415 -30.69 0.07 7.44
C VAL A 415 -31.61 0.24 6.25
N ASN A 416 -32.88 0.51 6.53
CA ASN A 416 -33.88 0.80 5.53
C ASN A 416 -33.29 1.78 4.52
N ARG A 417 -33.37 1.37 3.26
CA ARG A 417 -33.05 2.20 2.11
C ARG A 417 -33.86 3.49 2.23
N THR A 418 -33.14 4.60 2.35
CA THR A 418 -33.61 5.93 1.95
C THR A 418 -32.68 6.43 0.88
#